data_AF-A0A1Z9X2B6-F1
#
_entry.id   AF-A0A1Z9X2B6-F1
#
_cell.length_a   1.000
_cell.length_b   1.000
_cell.length_c   1.000
_cell.angle_alpha   90.00
_cell.angle_beta   90.00
_cell.angle_gamma   90.00
#
_symmetry.space_group_name_H-M   'P 1'
#
loop_
_entity.id
_entity.type
_entity.pdbx_description
1 polymer ?
#
loop_
_entity_poly.entity_id
_entity_poly.type
_entity_poly.pdbx_seq_one_letter_code
_entity_poly.pdbx_strand_id
1 'polypeptide(L)'
;MNYGTKFYNKPKLPNQRMVAHGDLKCPFTGALFSQSIVDEYNRYTTAYNNAHDRPMQEFLLDQRTGFLNACAFKNIANSGYQDRVSAAV
;
A
#
# COMPACT_ATOMS: atom_id res chain seq x y z
N MET A 1 0.86 -11.87 -11.49
CA MET A 1 2.25 -11.90 -12.01
C MET A 1 2.97 -13.11 -11.42
N ASN A 2 3.84 -13.81 -12.16
CA ASN A 2 4.67 -14.88 -11.57
C ASN A 2 5.95 -14.28 -10.99
N TYR A 3 5.97 -14.04 -9.67
CA TYR A 3 7.11 -13.43 -8.97
C TYR A 3 8.34 -14.34 -8.96
N GLY A 4 8.13 -15.66 -8.86
CA GLY A 4 9.18 -16.66 -8.88
C GLY A 4 10.03 -16.51 -10.15
N THR A 5 9.40 -16.58 -11.33
CA THR A 5 10.13 -16.47 -12.60
C THR A 5 10.78 -15.11 -12.82
N LYS A 6 10.11 -14.00 -12.46
CA LYS A 6 10.59 -12.64 -12.76
C LYS A 6 11.72 -12.17 -11.84
N PHE A 7 11.76 -12.69 -10.62
CA PHE A 7 12.70 -12.26 -9.59
C PHE A 7 13.57 -13.39 -9.03
N TYR A 8 13.55 -14.56 -9.68
CA TYR A 8 14.45 -15.66 -9.34
C TYR A 8 15.90 -15.20 -9.32
N ASN A 9 16.66 -15.61 -8.30
CA ASN A 9 18.07 -15.27 -8.08
C ASN A 9 18.39 -13.76 -8.02
N LYS A 10 17.39 -12.88 -7.93
CA LYS A 10 17.64 -11.45 -7.72
C LYS A 10 17.91 -11.19 -6.25
N PRO A 11 18.81 -10.23 -5.93
CA PRO A 11 19.10 -9.88 -4.55
C PRO A 11 17.85 -9.32 -3.86
N LYS A 12 17.77 -9.60 -2.56
CA LYS A 12 16.77 -8.99 -1.68
C LYS A 12 16.87 -7.47 -1.74
N LEU A 13 15.71 -6.83 -1.64
CA LEU A 13 15.62 -5.40 -1.43
C LEU A 13 15.96 -5.04 0.02
N PRO A 14 16.42 -3.80 0.25
CA PRO A 14 16.57 -3.26 1.59
C PRO A 14 15.27 -3.28 2.39
N ASN A 15 15.43 -3.29 3.72
CA ASN A 15 14.31 -3.13 4.63
C ASN A 15 13.65 -1.77 4.46
N GLN A 16 12.34 -1.74 4.66
CA GLN A 16 11.53 -0.53 4.58
C GLN A 16 11.17 -0.02 5.97
N ARG A 17 11.10 1.31 6.07
CA ARG A 17 10.70 2.02 7.29
C ARG A 17 9.23 1.75 7.59
N MET A 18 8.93 1.48 8.86
CA MET A 18 7.57 1.44 9.40
C MET A 18 7.02 2.87 9.52
N VAL A 19 5.75 3.07 9.20
CA VAL A 19 5.12 4.39 9.19
C VAL A 19 4.33 4.65 10.47
N ALA A 20 4.28 5.90 10.92
CA ALA A 20 3.49 6.30 12.09
C ALA A 20 2.10 6.81 11.68
N HIS A 21 1.22 7.02 12.66
CA HIS A 21 -0.03 7.73 12.41
C HIS A 21 0.22 9.10 11.78
N GLY A 22 -0.55 9.45 10.75
CA GLY A 22 -0.41 10.71 10.03
C GLY A 22 0.66 10.73 8.92
N ASP A 23 1.54 9.72 8.86
CA ASP A 23 2.48 9.57 7.74
C ASP A 23 1.77 9.14 6.45
N LEU A 24 0.69 8.34 6.59
CA LEU A 24 -0.08 7.81 5.47
C LEU A 24 -1.34 8.65 5.20
N LYS A 25 -1.46 9.09 3.95
CA LYS A 25 -2.56 9.93 3.45
C LYS A 25 -3.15 9.31 2.19
N CYS A 26 -4.45 9.45 2.01
CA CYS A 26 -5.11 9.11 0.76
C CYS A 26 -4.60 10.04 -0.35
N PRO A 27 -4.05 9.51 -1.45
CA PRO A 27 -3.48 10.35 -2.51
C PRO A 27 -4.53 11.17 -3.27
N PHE A 28 -5.80 10.76 -3.24
CA PHE A 28 -6.87 11.43 -3.97
C PHE A 28 -7.57 12.51 -3.16
N THR A 29 -7.82 12.24 -1.88
CA THR A 29 -8.60 13.14 -1.02
C THR A 29 -7.73 13.94 -0.05
N GLY A 30 -6.46 13.58 0.10
CA GLY A 30 -5.55 14.15 1.11
C GLY A 30 -5.89 13.74 2.56
N ALA A 31 -6.97 12.99 2.78
CA ALA A 31 -7.40 12.56 4.11
C ALA A 31 -6.38 11.60 4.73
N LEU A 32 -6.10 11.78 6.03
CA LEU A 32 -5.26 10.86 6.78
C LEU A 32 -5.94 9.50 6.91
N PHE A 33 -5.18 8.43 6.77
CA PHE A 33 -5.67 7.10 7.09
C PHE A 33 -5.72 6.88 8.60
N SER A 34 -6.70 6.10 9.06
CA SER A 34 -6.85 5.75 10.48
C SER A 34 -5.68 4.90 10.97
N GLN A 35 -5.50 4.87 12.29
CA GLN A 35 -4.49 4.00 12.94
C GLN A 35 -4.62 2.54 12.51
N SER A 36 -5.84 2.01 12.42
CA SER A 36 -6.08 0.62 11.99
C SER A 36 -5.55 0.31 10.58
N ILE A 37 -5.64 1.27 9.66
CA ILE A 37 -5.08 1.12 8.30
C ILE A 37 -3.56 1.21 8.35
N VAL A 38 -3.01 2.10 9.18
CA VAL A 38 -1.56 2.23 9.40
C VAL A 38 -0.98 0.93 9.97
N ASP A 39 -1.64 0.34 10.97
CA ASP A 39 -1.22 -0.92 11.60
C ASP A 39 -1.20 -2.07 10.59
N GLU A 40 -2.24 -2.17 9.76
CA GLU A 40 -2.32 -3.20 8.72
C GLU A 40 -1.26 -3.00 7.63
N TYR A 41 -1.02 -1.75 7.19
CA TYR A 41 0.09 -1.42 6.29
C TYR A 41 1.46 -1.85 6.87
N ASN A 42 1.65 -1.61 8.17
CA ASN A 42 2.85 -1.98 8.90
C ASN A 42 2.98 -3.51 9.08
N ARG A 43 1.87 -4.25 9.15
CA ARG A 43 1.88 -5.73 9.15
C ARG A 43 2.50 -6.27 7.87
N TYR A 44 2.12 -5.74 6.70
CA TYR A 44 2.75 -6.10 5.42
C TYR A 44 4.23 -5.69 5.38
N THR A 45 4.56 -4.51 5.90
CA THR A 45 5.95 -4.01 5.93
C THR A 45 6.85 -4.89 6.81
N THR A 46 6.33 -5.36 7.94
CA THR A 46 7.02 -6.32 8.81
C THR A 46 7.25 -7.65 8.10
N ALA A 47 6.21 -8.20 7.46
CA ALA A 47 6.33 -9.42 6.67
C ALA A 47 7.35 -9.28 5.54
N TYR A 48 7.36 -8.13 4.85
CA TYR A 48 8.33 -7.84 3.79
C TYR A 48 9.76 -7.78 4.32
N ASN A 49 10.00 -7.12 5.46
CA ASN A 49 11.32 -7.03 6.07
C ASN A 49 11.83 -8.42 6.53
N ASN A 50 10.92 -9.31 6.91
CA ASN A 50 11.22 -10.68 7.33
C ASN A 50 11.29 -11.68 6.16
N ALA A 51 10.81 -11.33 4.97
CA ALA A 51 10.82 -12.21 3.82
C ALA A 51 12.24 -12.67 3.46
N HIS A 52 12.40 -13.93 3.09
CA HIS A 52 13.72 -14.55 2.90
C HIS A 52 14.28 -14.37 1.49
N ASP A 53 13.42 -14.09 0.51
CA ASP A 53 13.80 -13.97 -0.89
C ASP A 53 13.12 -12.77 -1.58
N ARG A 54 13.63 -12.43 -2.76
CA ARG A 54 13.14 -11.31 -3.56
C ARG A 54 11.73 -11.53 -4.13
N PRO A 55 11.35 -12.71 -4.66
CA PRO A 55 9.98 -12.97 -5.09
C PRO A 55 8.92 -12.71 -4.01
N MET A 56 9.17 -13.15 -2.76
CA MET A 56 8.26 -12.93 -1.64
C MET A 56 8.18 -11.45 -1.27
N GLN A 57 9.31 -10.73 -1.26
CA GLN A 57 9.32 -9.29 -1.05
C GLN A 57 8.43 -8.56 -2.07
N GLU A 58 8.54 -8.88 -3.36
CA GLU A 58 7.74 -8.27 -4.42
C GLU A 58 6.24 -8.61 -4.30
N PHE A 59 5.92 -9.86 -3.96
CA PHE A 59 4.53 -10.25 -3.66
C PHE A 59 3.94 -9.42 -2.51
N LEU A 60 4.68 -9.25 -1.42
CA LEU A 60 4.22 -8.49 -0.26
C LEU A 60 4.10 -6.99 -0.54
N LEU A 61 4.97 -6.42 -1.40
CA LEU A 61 4.84 -5.05 -1.87
C LEU A 61 3.55 -4.85 -2.67
N ASP A 62 3.21 -5.79 -3.55
CA ASP A 62 1.98 -5.74 -4.34
C ASP A 62 0.74 -5.89 -3.44
N GLN A 63 0.76 -6.81 -2.47
CA GLN A 63 -0.33 -6.94 -1.49
C GLN A 63 -0.54 -5.65 -0.69
N ARG A 64 0.54 -5.04 -0.18
CA ARG A 64 0.47 -3.79 0.57
C ARG A 64 -0.06 -2.64 -0.29
N THR A 65 0.38 -2.56 -1.55
CA THR A 65 -0.08 -1.54 -2.50
C THR A 65 -1.56 -1.73 -2.85
N GLY A 66 -1.98 -2.97 -3.08
CA GLY A 66 -3.38 -3.33 -3.32
C GLY A 66 -4.29 -2.95 -2.14
N PHE A 67 -3.85 -3.24 -0.91
CA PHE A 67 -4.54 -2.82 0.30
C PHE A 67 -4.70 -1.30 0.37
N LEU A 68 -3.61 -0.54 0.19
CA LEU A 68 -3.65 0.92 0.28
C LEU A 68 -4.57 1.53 -0.78
N ASN A 69 -4.55 1.00 -2.01
CA ASN A 69 -5.44 1.44 -3.08
C ASN A 69 -6.91 1.15 -2.75
N ALA A 70 -7.22 -0.03 -2.21
CA ALA A 70 -8.59 -0.37 -1.78
C ALA A 70 -9.09 0.59 -0.68
N CYS A 71 -8.24 0.95 0.28
CA CYS A 71 -8.56 1.97 1.28
C CYS A 71 -8.78 3.35 0.64
N ALA A 72 -7.94 3.75 -0.31
CA ALA A 72 -8.06 5.02 -1.01
C ALA A 72 -9.36 5.12 -1.83
N PHE A 73 -9.75 4.06 -2.55
CA PHE A 73 -11.00 4.01 -3.30
C PHE A 73 -12.24 4.07 -2.41
N LYS A 74 -12.23 3.41 -1.25
CA LYS A 74 -13.30 3.54 -0.25
C LYS A 74 -13.42 4.98 0.26
N ASN A 75 -12.29 5.65 0.50
CA ASN A 75 -12.29 7.07 0.88
C ASN A 75 -12.83 7.97 -0.23
N ILE A 76 -12.53 7.71 -1.50
CA ILE A 76 -13.13 8.43 -2.64
C ILE A 76 -14.66 8.27 -2.62
N ALA A 77 -15.16 7.03 -2.51
CA ALA A 77 -16.59 6.75 -2.51
C ALA A 77 -17.33 7.46 -1.35
N ASN A 78 -16.70 7.54 -0.18
CA ASN A 78 -17.29 8.17 1.00
C ASN A 78 -17.12 9.70 1.06
N SER A 79 -16.26 10.30 0.23
CA SER A 79 -15.93 11.74 0.31
C SER A 79 -16.69 12.62 -0.69
N GLY A 80 -17.57 12.03 -1.52
CA GLY A 80 -18.26 12.76 -2.59
C GLY A 80 -17.30 13.31 -3.67
N TYR A 81 -16.05 12.82 -3.72
CA TYR A 81 -15.05 13.27 -4.69
C TYR A 81 -15.47 13.01 -6.14
N GLN A 82 -16.20 11.92 -6.40
CA GLN A 82 -16.79 11.61 -7.71
C GLN A 82 -17.74 12.71 -8.22
N ASP A 83 -18.51 13.33 -7.32
CA ASP A 83 -19.44 14.41 -7.67
C ASP A 83 -18.70 15.72 -8.00
N ARG A 84 -17.55 15.96 -7.33
CA ARG A 84 -16.72 17.14 -7.55
C ARG A 84 -15.94 17.12 -8.86
N VAL A 85 -15.50 15.93 -9.30
CA VAL A 85 -14.81 15.77 -10.59
C VAL A 85 -15.82 15.89 -11.75
N SER A 86 -17.03 15.33 -11.58
CA SER A 86 -18.08 15.40 -12.61
C SER A 86 -18.64 16.81 -12.82
N ALA A 87 -18.58 17.68 -11.82
CA ALA A 87 -19.01 19.08 -11.92
C ALA A 87 -17.95 20.04 -12.50
N ALA A 88 -16.73 19.55 -12.75
CA ALA A 88 -15.59 20.33 -13.24
C ALA A 88 -15.27 20.09 -14.73
N VAL A 89 -16.15 19.41 -15.46
CA VAL A 89 -16.05 19.12 -16.91
C VAL A 89 -17.16 19.83 -17.67
#